data_AF-A0A7G9GGK8-F1
#
_entry.id   AF-A0A7G9GGK8-F1
#
_cell.length_a   1.000
_cell.length_b   1.000
_cell.length_c   1.000
_cell.angle_alpha   90.00
_cell.angle_beta   90.00
_cell.angle_gamma   90.00
#
_symmetry.space_group_name_H-M   'P 1'
#
loop_
_entity.id
_entity.type
_entity.pdbx_description
1 polymer ?
#
loop_
_entity_poly.entity_id
_entity_poly.type
_entity_poly.pdbx_seq_one_letter_code
_entity_poly.pdbx_strand_id
1 'polypeptide(L)'
;MYHRQKKVQEAYQLYERILFTGFNDLNGALNGLLSLSMEEGKIDKARSIVDKQKKMAEILEMGKYMEVFPGLDLAIHLRDKEEILRILEGVVCSIKDMDAFKNSELYSHMTFSSAGIREIALMLKNAIENDKEMEFVKTDRRYQELLEKLCRFIEN
;
A
#
# COMPACT_ATOMS: atom_id res chain seq x y z
N MET A 1 -36.63 20.68 -1.34
CA MET A 1 -36.08 19.41 -1.86
C MET A 1 -34.58 19.51 -2.20
N TYR A 2 -34.16 20.43 -3.08
CA TYR A 2 -32.74 20.64 -3.45
C TYR A 2 -31.79 20.89 -2.28
N HIS A 3 -32.13 21.78 -1.33
CA HIS A 3 -31.27 22.04 -0.16
C HIS A 3 -31.04 20.81 0.74
N ARG A 4 -32.03 19.90 0.84
CA ARG A 4 -31.89 18.67 1.63
C ARG A 4 -30.96 17.69 0.91
N GLN A 5 -31.11 17.54 -0.41
CA GLN A 5 -30.23 16.68 -1.22
C GLN A 5 -28.78 17.17 -1.17
N LYS A 6 -28.55 18.48 -1.30
CA LYS A 6 -27.20 19.06 -1.17
C LYS A 6 -26.57 18.77 0.20
N LYS A 7 -27.32 18.93 1.28
CA LYS A 7 -26.85 18.59 2.64
C LYS A 7 -26.55 17.11 2.83
N VAL A 8 -27.31 16.22 2.18
CA VAL A 8 -27.05 14.78 2.22
C VAL A 8 -25.75 14.43 1.49
N GLN A 9 -25.53 15.02 0.31
CA GLN A 9 -24.30 14.83 -0.47
C GLN A 9 -23.06 15.35 0.27
N GLU A 10 -23.15 16.53 0.88
CA GLU A 10 -22.08 17.09 1.74
C GLU A 10 -21.77 16.17 2.93
N ALA A 11 -22.80 15.55 3.53
CA ALA A 11 -22.62 14.62 4.64
C ALA A 11 -21.89 13.34 4.21
N TYR A 12 -22.27 12.73 3.09
CA TYR A 12 -21.55 11.57 2.54
C TYR A 12 -20.07 11.92 2.31
N GLN A 13 -19.80 12.99 1.57
CA GLN A 13 -18.44 13.39 1.26
C GLN A 13 -17.59 13.67 2.52
N LEU A 14 -18.20 14.22 3.59
CA LEU A 14 -17.53 14.42 4.87
C LEU A 14 -17.14 13.09 5.52
N TYR A 15 -18.06 12.13 5.60
CA TYR A 15 -17.80 10.83 6.23
C TYR A 15 -16.81 9.98 5.42
N GLU A 16 -16.95 9.94 4.10
CA GLU A 16 -16.01 9.26 3.22
C GLU A 16 -14.60 9.84 3.36
N ARG A 17 -14.49 11.16 3.46
CA ARG A 17 -13.20 11.82 3.72
C ARG A 17 -12.62 11.42 5.07
N ILE A 18 -13.44 11.33 6.12
CA ILE A 18 -12.99 10.89 7.45
C ILE A 18 -12.44 9.46 7.38
N LEU A 19 -13.11 8.55 6.66
CA LEU A 19 -12.62 7.19 6.46
C LEU A 19 -11.29 7.17 5.71
N PHE A 20 -11.18 7.92 4.61
CA PHE A 20 -9.98 7.97 3.79
C PHE A 20 -8.78 8.59 4.54
N THR A 21 -8.96 9.71 5.23
CA THR A 21 -7.89 10.33 6.02
C THR A 21 -7.57 9.49 7.25
N GLY A 22 -8.59 8.91 7.89
CA GLY A 22 -8.43 8.01 9.03
C GLY A 22 -7.62 6.77 8.69
N PHE A 23 -7.82 6.18 7.49
CA PHE A 23 -6.96 5.10 6.99
C PHE A 23 -5.48 5.52 6.98
N ASN A 24 -5.17 6.69 6.41
CA ASN A 24 -3.78 7.16 6.30
C ASN A 24 -3.14 7.36 7.68
N ASP A 25 -3.86 8.00 8.61
CA ASP A 25 -3.38 8.25 9.97
C ASP A 25 -3.16 6.93 10.74
N LEU A 26 -4.14 6.04 10.68
CA LEU A 26 -4.06 4.72 11.32
C LEU A 26 -2.95 3.86 10.72
N ASN A 27 -2.79 3.87 9.40
CA ASN A 27 -1.74 3.13 8.73
C ASN A 27 -0.35 3.68 9.08
N GLY A 28 -0.20 5.01 9.18
CA GLY A 28 1.02 5.65 9.66
C GLY A 28 1.37 5.27 11.10
N ALA A 29 0.38 5.29 12.00
CA ALA A 29 0.57 4.87 13.39
C ALA A 29 0.93 3.37 13.50
N LEU A 30 0.29 2.51 12.72
CA LEU A 30 0.60 1.08 12.64
C LEU A 30 2.02 0.85 12.11
N ASN A 31 2.47 1.58 11.09
CA ASN A 31 3.84 1.53 10.60
C ASN A 31 4.86 1.93 11.68
N GLY A 32 4.59 2.99 12.45
CA GLY A 32 5.45 3.37 13.58
C GLY A 32 5.54 2.26 14.65
N LEU A 33 4.41 1.62 14.98
CA LEU A 33 4.37 0.48 15.89
C LEU A 33 5.07 -0.76 15.33
N LEU A 34 5.01 -0.98 14.02
CA LEU A 34 5.70 -2.06 13.33
C LEU A 34 7.21 -1.91 13.50
N SER A 35 7.76 -0.72 13.18
CA SER A 35 9.19 -0.41 13.34
C SER A 35 9.67 -0.65 14.77
N LEU A 36 8.97 -0.08 15.76
CA LEU A 36 9.30 -0.29 17.18
C LEU A 36 9.24 -1.78 17.58
N SER A 37 8.25 -2.51 17.08
CA SER A 37 8.12 -3.95 17.40
C SER A 37 9.24 -4.78 16.79
N MET A 38 9.75 -4.41 15.61
CA MET A 38 10.92 -5.05 15.00
C MET A 38 12.20 -4.72 15.77
N GLU A 39 12.41 -3.45 16.16
CA GLU A 39 13.55 -3.02 16.97
C GLU A 39 13.61 -3.73 18.34
N GLU A 40 12.45 -3.94 18.98
CA GLU A 40 12.34 -4.67 20.24
C GLU A 40 12.37 -6.20 20.07
N GLY A 41 12.50 -6.73 18.85
CA GLY A 41 12.47 -8.17 18.56
C GLY A 41 11.12 -8.85 18.82
N LYS A 42 10.04 -8.08 18.94
CA LYS A 42 8.66 -8.57 19.20
C LYS A 42 8.00 -9.01 17.88
N ILE A 43 8.54 -10.06 17.26
CA ILE A 43 8.16 -10.47 15.90
C ILE A 43 6.67 -10.86 15.79
N ASP A 44 6.09 -11.55 16.78
CA ASP A 44 4.66 -11.90 16.73
C ASP A 44 3.75 -10.67 16.77
N LYS A 45 4.17 -9.64 17.51
CA LYS A 45 3.49 -8.34 17.50
C LYS A 45 3.62 -7.66 16.14
N ALA A 46 4.82 -7.67 15.55
CA ALA A 46 5.06 -7.13 14.21
C ALA A 46 4.17 -7.80 13.15
N ARG A 47 4.09 -9.15 13.12
CA ARG A 47 3.18 -9.88 12.22
C ARG A 47 1.71 -9.49 12.44
N SER A 48 1.30 -9.42 13.70
CA SER A 48 -0.07 -9.03 14.08
C SER A 48 -0.43 -7.60 13.66
N ILE A 49 0.55 -6.70 13.58
CA ILE A 49 0.39 -5.33 13.06
C ILE A 49 0.23 -5.36 11.54
N VAL A 50 1.09 -6.09 10.82
CA VAL A 50 0.98 -6.26 9.37
C VAL A 50 -0.39 -6.79 8.98
N ASP A 51 -0.89 -7.81 9.67
CA ASP A 51 -2.23 -8.38 9.41
C ASP A 51 -3.36 -7.35 9.61
N LYS A 52 -3.21 -6.42 10.57
CA LYS A 52 -4.18 -5.33 10.79
C LYS A 52 -4.16 -4.33 9.64
N GLN A 53 -2.98 -3.98 9.15
CA GLN A 53 -2.86 -3.07 8.00
C GLN A 53 -3.53 -3.65 6.76
N LYS A 54 -3.28 -4.93 6.46
CA LYS A 54 -3.89 -5.64 5.33
C LYS A 54 -5.41 -5.67 5.42
N LYS A 55 -5.96 -6.08 6.59
CA LYS A 55 -7.41 -6.10 6.83
C LYS A 55 -8.04 -4.72 6.78
N MET A 56 -7.36 -3.70 7.29
CA MET A 56 -7.86 -2.33 7.25
C MET A 56 -7.92 -1.80 5.82
N ALA A 57 -6.92 -2.10 4.98
CA ALA A 57 -6.94 -1.75 3.57
C ALA A 57 -8.10 -2.43 2.83
N GLU A 58 -8.39 -3.70 3.12
CA GLU A 58 -9.52 -4.44 2.57
C GLU A 58 -10.86 -3.85 3.03
N ILE A 59 -11.05 -3.65 4.35
CA ILE A 59 -12.30 -3.12 4.94
C ILE A 59 -12.63 -1.71 4.41
N LEU A 60 -11.60 -0.90 4.16
CA LEU A 60 -11.74 0.46 3.68
C LEU A 60 -11.55 0.58 2.16
N GLU A 61 -11.61 -0.53 1.42
CA GLU A 61 -11.57 -0.56 -0.05
C GLU A 61 -10.41 0.25 -0.67
N MET A 62 -9.23 0.22 -0.03
CA MET A 62 -8.06 1.03 -0.41
C MET A 62 -7.30 0.48 -1.63
N GLY A 63 -7.83 -0.57 -2.25
CA GLY A 63 -7.29 -1.19 -3.45
C GLY A 63 -6.18 -2.22 -3.18
N LYS A 64 -5.95 -3.08 -4.17
CA LYS A 64 -5.13 -4.28 -4.00
C LYS A 64 -3.68 -3.98 -3.62
N TYR A 65 -3.13 -2.88 -4.15
CA TYR A 65 -1.80 -2.38 -3.79
C TYR A 65 -1.66 -2.21 -2.26
N MET A 66 -2.62 -1.55 -1.61
CA MET A 66 -2.59 -1.28 -0.18
C MET A 66 -2.84 -2.54 0.68
N GLU A 67 -3.50 -3.57 0.13
CA GLU A 67 -3.70 -4.86 0.81
C GLU A 67 -2.44 -5.73 0.82
N VAL A 68 -1.61 -5.67 -0.23
CA VAL A 68 -0.48 -6.58 -0.41
C VAL A 68 0.86 -5.99 0.02
N PHE A 69 0.99 -4.66 -0.04
CA PHE A 69 2.22 -3.95 0.34
C PHE A 69 2.64 -4.11 1.81
N PRO A 70 1.73 -4.12 2.81
CA PRO A 70 2.13 -4.20 4.21
C PRO A 70 2.94 -5.46 4.52
N GLY A 71 4.03 -5.27 5.26
CA GLY A 71 4.92 -6.34 5.70
C GLY A 71 6.21 -6.51 4.91
N LEU A 72 6.45 -5.71 3.87
CA LEU A 72 7.73 -5.72 3.15
C LEU A 72 8.91 -5.49 4.09
N ASP A 73 8.86 -4.44 4.93
CA ASP A 73 9.91 -4.13 5.90
C ASP A 73 10.15 -5.27 6.89
N LEU A 74 9.09 -5.97 7.32
CA LEU A 74 9.20 -7.12 8.20
C LEU A 74 9.86 -8.31 7.51
N ALA A 75 9.51 -8.57 6.24
CA ALA A 75 10.12 -9.64 5.47
C ALA A 75 11.62 -9.37 5.22
N ILE A 76 11.97 -8.11 4.95
CA ILE A 76 13.37 -7.64 4.85
C ILE A 76 14.11 -7.86 6.17
N HIS A 77 13.53 -7.39 7.29
CA HIS A 77 14.10 -7.54 8.63
C HIS A 77 14.38 -9.02 8.99
N LEU A 78 13.47 -9.92 8.62
CA LEU A 78 13.60 -11.36 8.85
C LEU A 78 14.46 -12.08 7.81
N ARG A 79 14.92 -11.37 6.77
CA ARG A 79 15.60 -11.94 5.59
C ARG A 79 14.79 -13.06 4.92
N ASP A 80 13.46 -12.93 4.92
CA ASP A 80 12.54 -13.88 4.30
C ASP A 80 12.40 -13.59 2.80
N LYS A 81 13.28 -14.19 2.00
CA LYS A 81 13.33 -14.00 0.55
C LYS A 81 12.01 -14.34 -0.14
N GLU A 82 11.35 -15.42 0.26
CA GLU A 82 10.14 -15.89 -0.43
C GLU A 82 8.97 -14.95 -0.16
N GLU A 83 8.83 -14.46 1.07
CA GLU A 83 7.80 -13.48 1.40
C GLU A 83 8.04 -12.12 0.73
N ILE A 84 9.30 -11.67 0.64
CA ILE A 84 9.66 -10.46 -0.13
C ILE A 84 9.18 -10.59 -1.57
N LEU A 85 9.54 -11.69 -2.24
CA LEU A 85 9.18 -11.91 -3.65
C LEU A 85 7.66 -11.99 -3.85
N ARG A 86 6.95 -12.65 -2.93
CA ARG A 86 5.49 -12.74 -2.94
C ARG A 86 4.83 -11.36 -2.80
N ILE A 87 5.35 -10.51 -1.92
CA ILE A 87 4.86 -9.13 -1.73
C ILE A 87 5.13 -8.31 -2.99
N LEU A 88 6.37 -8.33 -3.49
CA LEU A 88 6.76 -7.57 -4.68
C LEU A 88 5.95 -7.97 -5.92
N GLU A 89 5.69 -9.27 -6.09
CA GLU A 89 4.81 -9.76 -7.16
C GLU A 89 3.40 -9.19 -7.04
N GLY A 90 2.79 -9.26 -5.85
CA GLY A 90 1.47 -8.68 -5.61
C GLY A 90 1.42 -7.19 -5.90
N VAL A 91 2.45 -6.45 -5.47
CA VAL A 91 2.56 -5.00 -5.68
C VAL A 91 2.68 -4.67 -7.19
N VAL A 92 3.60 -5.32 -7.90
CA VAL A 92 3.81 -5.09 -9.34
C VAL A 92 2.59 -5.47 -10.16
N CYS A 93 1.90 -6.57 -9.81
CA CYS A 93 0.66 -6.96 -10.47
C CYS A 93 -0.48 -5.97 -10.25
N SER A 94 -0.49 -5.27 -9.10
CA SER A 94 -1.55 -4.34 -8.72
C SER A 94 -1.26 -2.88 -9.11
N ILE A 95 -0.08 -2.59 -9.67
CA ILE A 95 0.38 -1.20 -9.86
C ILE A 95 -0.51 -0.38 -10.81
N LYS A 96 -1.13 -1.04 -11.81
CA LYS A 96 -2.05 -0.41 -12.77
C LYS A 96 -3.35 0.04 -12.14
N ASP A 97 -3.76 -0.67 -11.09
CA ASP A 97 -5.02 -0.47 -10.37
C ASP A 97 -4.77 0.11 -8.97
N MET A 98 -3.61 0.75 -8.77
CA MET A 98 -3.20 1.29 -7.48
C MET A 98 -4.11 2.42 -6.99
N ASP A 99 -4.78 3.10 -7.90
CA ASP A 99 -5.80 4.11 -7.60
C ASP A 99 -7.23 3.60 -7.76
N ALA A 100 -7.44 2.28 -7.79
CA ALA A 100 -8.78 1.69 -7.90
C ALA A 100 -9.73 2.07 -6.77
N PHE A 101 -9.20 2.46 -5.59
CA PHE A 101 -10.01 3.01 -4.50
C PHE A 101 -10.80 4.26 -4.91
N LYS A 102 -10.39 4.98 -5.96
CA LYS A 102 -11.15 6.12 -6.51
C LYS A 102 -12.48 5.69 -7.15
N ASN A 103 -12.58 4.42 -7.54
CA ASN A 103 -13.76 3.82 -8.16
C ASN A 103 -14.55 2.93 -7.18
N SER A 104 -14.18 2.90 -5.90
CA SER A 104 -14.89 2.15 -4.87
C SER A 104 -16.23 2.80 -4.53
N GLU A 105 -17.24 1.98 -4.27
CA GLU A 105 -18.57 2.44 -3.86
C GLU A 105 -18.51 3.20 -2.52
N LEU A 106 -17.59 2.78 -1.63
CA LEU A 106 -17.35 3.42 -0.34
C LEU A 106 -16.95 4.89 -0.47
N TYR A 107 -16.34 5.30 -1.58
CA TYR A 107 -15.86 6.67 -1.83
C TYR A 107 -16.59 7.34 -3.01
N SER A 108 -17.81 6.92 -3.32
CA SER A 108 -18.58 7.36 -4.49
C SER A 108 -18.92 8.85 -4.52
N HIS A 109 -18.81 9.58 -3.40
CA HIS A 109 -19.04 11.03 -3.30
C HIS A 109 -17.74 11.85 -3.22
N MET A 110 -16.58 11.20 -3.19
CA MET A 110 -15.28 11.86 -3.19
C MET A 110 -14.80 12.15 -4.61
N THR A 111 -14.08 13.27 -4.75
CA THR A 111 -13.30 13.56 -5.95
C THR A 111 -11.82 13.46 -5.58
N PHE A 112 -11.12 12.57 -6.27
CA PHE A 112 -9.69 12.37 -6.08
C PHE A 112 -8.91 13.09 -7.18
N SER A 113 -7.74 13.63 -6.83
CA SER A 113 -6.80 14.08 -7.84
C SER A 113 -6.27 12.89 -8.65
N SER A 114 -5.82 13.15 -9.87
CA SER A 114 -5.01 12.19 -10.61
C SER A 114 -3.69 11.99 -9.86
N ALA A 115 -3.65 10.98 -8.98
CA ALA A 115 -2.42 10.48 -8.43
C ALA A 115 -1.48 10.08 -9.57
N GLY A 116 -0.24 10.53 -9.48
CA GLY A 116 0.82 10.13 -10.37
C GLY A 116 1.21 8.68 -10.13
N ILE A 117 0.46 7.73 -10.70
CA ILE A 117 0.71 6.28 -10.55
C ILE A 117 2.15 5.96 -10.98
N ARG A 118 2.65 6.64 -12.03
CA ARG A 118 4.02 6.50 -12.51
C ARG A 118 5.04 7.01 -11.50
N GLU A 119 4.77 8.16 -10.88
CA GLU A 119 5.62 8.76 -9.86
C GLU A 119 5.72 7.85 -8.64
N ILE A 120 4.61 7.25 -8.20
CA ILE A 120 4.60 6.29 -7.10
C ILE A 120 5.34 5.00 -7.49
N ALA A 121 5.12 4.48 -8.70
CA ALA A 121 5.86 3.33 -9.22
C ALA A 121 7.37 3.59 -9.29
N LEU A 122 7.77 4.80 -9.68
CA LEU A 122 9.17 5.23 -9.71
C LEU A 122 9.77 5.33 -8.31
N MET A 123 9.03 5.90 -7.35
CA MET A 123 9.45 5.94 -5.95
C MET A 123 9.64 4.53 -5.37
N LEU A 124 8.68 3.63 -5.62
CA LEU A 124 8.75 2.23 -5.23
C LEU A 124 9.97 1.53 -5.82
N LYS A 125 10.19 1.67 -7.13
CA LYS A 125 11.36 1.11 -7.82
C LYS A 125 12.65 1.59 -7.16
N ASN A 126 12.78 2.90 -6.95
CA ASN A 126 13.97 3.49 -6.34
C ASN A 126 14.17 3.01 -4.89
N ALA A 127 13.09 2.86 -4.11
CA ALA A 127 13.18 2.35 -2.75
C ALA A 127 13.73 0.92 -2.73
N ILE A 128 13.19 0.03 -3.56
CA ILE A 128 13.58 -1.38 -3.60
C ILE A 128 14.98 -1.57 -4.19
N GLU A 129 15.34 -0.83 -5.24
CA GLU A 129 16.65 -0.95 -5.88
C GLU A 129 17.79 -0.38 -5.04
N ASN A 130 17.56 0.68 -4.27
CA ASN A 130 18.61 1.33 -3.47
C ASN A 130 18.69 0.80 -2.04
N ASP A 131 17.76 -0.05 -1.62
CA ASP A 131 17.83 -0.69 -0.32
C ASP A 131 18.99 -1.71 -0.28
N LYS A 132 19.89 -1.51 0.69
CA LYS A 132 21.05 -2.37 0.92
C LYS A 132 20.65 -3.67 1.61
N GLU A 133 19.59 -3.65 2.42
CA GLU A 133 19.09 -4.87 3.05
C GLU A 133 18.47 -5.81 2.01
N MET A 134 18.09 -5.30 0.83
CA MET A 134 17.57 -6.10 -0.28
C MET A 134 18.63 -6.77 -1.16
N GLU A 135 19.93 -6.50 -0.97
CA GLU A 135 21.02 -7.03 -1.84
C GLU A 135 20.98 -8.55 -2.02
N PHE A 136 20.64 -9.29 -0.97
CA PHE A 136 20.57 -10.76 -1.02
C PHE A 136 19.45 -11.31 -1.92
N VAL A 137 18.46 -10.48 -2.27
CA VAL A 137 17.33 -10.84 -3.15
C VAL A 137 17.60 -10.43 -4.60
N LYS A 138 18.47 -9.44 -4.84
CA LYS A 138 18.69 -8.84 -6.18
C LYS A 138 19.24 -9.81 -7.23
N THR A 139 19.90 -10.88 -6.78
CA THR A 139 20.42 -11.94 -7.65
C THR A 139 19.37 -12.99 -8.02
N ASP A 140 18.20 -13.00 -7.35
CA ASP A 140 17.11 -13.91 -7.69
C ASP A 140 16.45 -13.48 -9.01
N ARG A 141 16.30 -14.43 -9.91
CA ARG A 141 15.71 -14.19 -11.24
C ARG A 141 14.30 -13.60 -11.14
N ARG A 142 13.49 -14.02 -10.17
CA ARG A 142 12.11 -13.53 -10.00
C ARG A 142 12.10 -12.05 -9.65
N TYR A 143 13.04 -11.61 -8.82
CA TYR A 143 13.20 -10.20 -8.49
C TYR A 143 13.54 -9.35 -9.73
N GLN A 144 14.48 -9.81 -10.55
CA GLN A 144 14.89 -9.11 -11.78
C GLN A 144 13.72 -8.98 -12.75
N GLU A 145 12.95 -10.06 -12.96
CA GLU A 145 11.75 -10.05 -13.81
C GLU A 145 10.67 -9.08 -13.28
N LEU A 146 10.51 -8.97 -11.96
CA LEU A 146 9.58 -8.02 -11.34
C LEU A 146 10.02 -6.56 -11.54
N LEU A 147 11.31 -6.25 -11.37
CA LEU A 147 11.85 -4.93 -11.65
C LEU A 147 11.71 -4.56 -13.13
N GLU A 148 12.00 -5.47 -14.05
CA GLU A 148 11.81 -5.23 -15.49
C GLU A 148 10.34 -4.94 -15.85
N LYS A 149 9.39 -5.63 -15.22
CA LYS A 149 7.95 -5.33 -15.38
C LYS A 149 7.62 -3.92 -14.88
N LEU A 150 8.17 -3.54 -13.73
CA LEU A 150 7.97 -2.22 -13.14
C LEU A 150 8.59 -1.10 -14.02
N CYS A 151 9.80 -1.31 -14.55
CA CYS A 151 10.44 -0.39 -15.49
C CYS A 151 9.57 -0.15 -16.73
N ARG A 152 9.11 -1.25 -17.36
CA ARG A 152 8.23 -1.17 -18.54
C ARG A 152 6.92 -0.44 -18.23
N PHE A 153 6.39 -0.56 -17.02
CA PHE A 153 5.20 0.18 -16.62
C PHE A 153 5.46 1.69 -16.52
N ILE A 154 6.63 2.10 -16.03
CA ILE A 154 6.99 3.52 -15.88
C ILE A 154 7.25 4.18 -17.24
N GLU A 155 7.92 3.46 -18.15
CA GLU A 155 8.32 3.94 -19.48
C GLU A 155 7.18 4.07 -20.48
N ASN A 156 6.14 3.21 -20.38
CA ASN A 156 4.95 3.24 -21.24
C ASN A 156 3.95 4.28 -20.76
#